data_AF-F9W7X2-F1
#
_entry.id   AF-F9W7X2-F1
#
_cell.length_a   1.000
_cell.length_b   1.000
_cell.length_c   1.000
_cell.angle_alpha   90.00
_cell.angle_beta   90.00
_cell.angle_gamma   90.00
#
_symmetry.space_group_name_H-M   'P 1'
#
loop_
_entity.id
_entity.type
_entity.pdbx_description
1 polymer ?
#
loop_
_entity_poly.entity_id
_entity_poly.type
_entity_poly.pdbx_seq_one_letter_code
_entity_poly.pdbx_strand_id
1 'polypeptide(L)'
;MLRECWLLSDFDGTLVSTPHKAQGAYVSLAKSPCYDQVKRWLLNGGNLCVITTANSRVVDQLYSPLCSVLNNECSDSMSPGVRGSQREGDNEGVSRGVSNDAGRRCGQLLLSLNTGAVLYNCKLHDISFVPGYVDGLHPATEESINVAKSTGAPMEEVLTQDVNASGETITIKVGCVRGTCIQRELRALVHGLEDFYQLLTIDLICGQKRAGLAFEKLSARYKTVWKLLFKYIDLRCAGDAGVAASPAAGVVPGVEVVGEKRPMDNVAWKCNFVRKYKQMFLMLGFIRIEEAEEKIIPSEKEGNVGDPVGEARDEATNKEEIRNYTYALFDDDSALACDIIARIMYLLGAEIPKGFVRNGDFLQHYNSAPQVLALGVPIDLSTLCLKRKEQLFASIKVSAIPQPNSISFSKLGVCKSTAVRYLTDTRLKAERTGLRGVVNVAQAVALGDNPHTADYELTANPLLKFISFEKADQRKQRHAKIDDRRRNCVDSGSNGATSQARGALMDDRRVKNIHYVGGEEAGAAAFLRSLMDILAVPPAPGPGERPQGCPGVVDPTTFTEAVVQAARSSANSMNQMSHL
;
A
#
# COMPACT_ATOMS: atom_id res chain seq x y z
N MET A 1 17.61 21.81 -13.90
CA MET A 1 16.82 22.80 -13.14
C MET A 1 16.27 22.22 -11.84
N LEU A 2 15.54 21.10 -11.87
CA LEU A 2 14.81 20.56 -10.70
C LEU A 2 15.57 19.47 -9.92
N ARG A 3 16.90 19.35 -10.07
CA ARG A 3 17.70 18.20 -9.60
C ARG A 3 17.57 17.86 -8.11
N GLU A 4 17.31 18.87 -7.28
CA GLU A 4 17.16 18.72 -5.83
C GLU A 4 15.70 18.76 -5.38
N CYS A 5 14.75 18.91 -6.32
CA CYS A 5 13.33 19.02 -6.03
C CYS A 5 12.67 17.64 -6.00
N TRP A 6 11.85 17.38 -4.99
CA TRP A 6 11.18 16.09 -4.78
C TRP A 6 9.66 16.22 -4.70
N LEU A 7 8.97 15.37 -5.45
CA LEU A 7 7.55 15.07 -5.24
C LEU A 7 7.44 13.77 -4.44
N LEU A 8 6.82 13.81 -3.27
CA LEU A 8 6.55 12.64 -2.41
C LEU A 8 5.04 12.35 -2.48
N SER A 9 4.62 11.52 -3.42
CA SER A 9 3.22 11.45 -3.84
C SER A 9 2.57 10.14 -3.46
N ASP A 10 1.34 10.20 -2.95
CA ASP A 10 0.43 9.08 -3.07
C ASP A 10 0.08 8.77 -4.54
N PHE A 11 -0.51 7.60 -4.81
CA PHE A 11 -0.83 7.14 -6.15
C PHE A 11 -2.33 7.21 -6.50
N ASP A 12 -3.15 6.34 -5.89
CA ASP A 12 -4.57 6.19 -6.22
C ASP A 12 -5.39 7.35 -5.64
N GLY A 13 -6.10 8.11 -6.48
CA GLY A 13 -6.82 9.33 -6.10
C GLY A 13 -5.99 10.60 -6.21
N THR A 14 -4.67 10.46 -6.37
CA THR A 14 -3.72 11.57 -6.51
C THR A 14 -3.16 11.69 -7.92
N LEU A 15 -2.41 10.68 -8.38
CA LEU A 15 -1.81 10.68 -9.72
C LEU A 15 -2.64 9.91 -10.75
N VAL A 16 -3.44 8.94 -10.31
CA VAL A 16 -4.38 8.17 -11.13
C VAL A 16 -5.72 8.05 -10.43
N SER A 17 -6.80 7.81 -11.17
CA SER A 17 -8.12 7.62 -10.56
C SER A 17 -8.13 6.40 -9.64
N THR A 18 -8.84 6.48 -8.51
CA THR A 18 -9.04 5.30 -7.64
C THR A 18 -9.80 4.20 -8.40
N PRO A 19 -9.58 2.91 -8.08
CA PRO A 19 -10.32 1.82 -8.71
C PRO A 19 -11.84 1.97 -8.56
N HIS A 20 -12.31 2.52 -7.44
CA HIS A 20 -13.73 2.81 -7.24
C HIS A 20 -14.27 3.79 -8.30
N LYS A 21 -13.55 4.87 -8.57
CA LYS A 21 -13.90 5.86 -9.61
C LYS A 21 -13.80 5.25 -11.01
N ALA A 22 -12.87 4.33 -11.22
CA ALA A 22 -12.63 3.64 -12.49
C ALA A 22 -13.41 2.30 -12.64
N GLN A 23 -14.54 2.13 -11.95
CA GLN A 23 -15.41 0.94 -12.07
C GLN A 23 -14.69 -0.41 -11.81
N GLY A 24 -13.73 -0.40 -10.89
CA GLY A 24 -12.90 -1.55 -10.53
C GLY A 24 -11.64 -1.72 -11.39
N ALA A 25 -11.45 -0.90 -12.43
CA ALA A 25 -10.26 -0.96 -13.28
C ALA A 25 -9.07 -0.23 -12.65
N TYR A 26 -7.87 -0.75 -12.93
CA TYR A 26 -6.60 -0.13 -12.57
C TYR A 26 -6.07 0.66 -13.78
N VAL A 27 -6.26 1.97 -13.76
CA VAL A 27 -5.96 2.85 -14.90
C VAL A 27 -4.48 3.20 -14.95
N SER A 28 -3.87 3.16 -16.14
CA SER A 28 -2.49 3.59 -16.35
C SER A 28 -2.34 5.11 -16.25
N LEU A 29 -1.20 5.60 -15.74
CA LEU A 29 -0.83 7.01 -15.72
C LEU A 29 -0.90 7.61 -17.12
N ALA A 30 -0.63 6.86 -18.19
CA ALA A 30 -0.75 7.36 -19.57
C ALA A 30 -2.15 7.89 -19.92
N LYS A 31 -3.20 7.46 -19.19
CA LYS A 31 -4.58 7.93 -19.33
C LYS A 31 -4.96 9.00 -18.30
N SER A 32 -4.06 9.32 -17.38
CA SER A 32 -4.27 10.32 -16.33
C SER A 32 -3.97 11.72 -16.85
N PRO A 33 -4.73 12.75 -16.41
CA PRO A 33 -4.39 14.15 -16.69
C PRO A 33 -3.04 14.58 -16.11
N CYS A 34 -2.42 13.79 -15.20
CA CYS A 34 -1.10 14.07 -14.62
C CYS A 34 0.08 13.60 -15.49
N TYR A 35 -0.15 12.82 -16.55
CA TYR A 35 0.92 12.15 -17.31
C TYR A 35 1.97 13.14 -17.82
N ASP A 36 1.55 14.15 -18.58
CA ASP A 36 2.44 15.10 -19.21
C ASP A 36 3.21 15.94 -18.18
N GLN A 37 2.58 16.22 -17.03
CA GLN A 37 3.17 17.03 -15.98
C GLN A 37 4.25 16.25 -15.22
N VAL A 38 3.97 14.99 -14.88
CA VAL A 38 4.96 14.09 -14.27
C VAL A 38 6.12 13.83 -15.23
N LYS A 39 5.83 13.62 -16.52
CA LYS A 39 6.86 13.46 -17.55
C LYS A 39 7.74 14.70 -17.69
N ARG A 40 7.14 15.90 -17.77
CA ARG A 40 7.86 17.19 -17.82
C ARG A 40 8.72 17.40 -16.56
N TRP A 41 8.22 17.04 -15.39
CA TRP A 41 8.97 17.11 -14.13
C TRP A 41 10.25 16.26 -14.16
N LEU A 42 10.13 14.97 -14.50
CA LEU A 42 11.25 14.04 -14.59
C LEU A 42 12.28 14.47 -15.65
N LEU A 43 11.82 14.87 -16.85
CA LEU A 43 12.70 15.31 -17.95
C LEU A 43 13.53 16.57 -17.59
N ASN A 44 13.08 17.37 -16.63
CA ASN A 44 13.78 18.58 -16.18
C ASN A 44 14.63 18.37 -14.91
N GLY A 45 14.83 17.11 -14.53
CA GLY A 45 15.67 16.69 -13.40
C GLY A 45 14.92 16.52 -12.09
N GLY A 46 13.61 16.74 -12.05
CA GLY A 46 12.83 16.64 -10.82
C GLY A 46 12.65 15.20 -10.38
N ASN A 47 12.75 14.93 -9.08
CA ASN A 47 12.62 13.58 -8.54
C ASN A 47 11.19 13.29 -8.08
N LEU A 48 10.75 12.04 -8.20
CA LEU A 48 9.43 11.56 -7.79
C LEU A 48 9.59 10.29 -6.96
N CYS A 49 9.04 10.28 -5.75
CA CYS A 49 8.83 9.08 -4.95
C CYS A 49 7.34 8.83 -4.83
N VAL A 50 6.84 7.74 -5.43
CA VAL A 50 5.43 7.34 -5.28
C VAL A 50 5.30 6.39 -4.09
N ILE A 51 4.47 6.75 -3.13
CA ILE A 51 4.28 6.06 -1.85
C ILE A 51 2.85 5.54 -1.78
N THR A 52 2.67 4.24 -1.92
CA THR A 52 1.34 3.63 -2.09
C THR A 52 1.16 2.35 -1.29
N THR A 53 -0.10 1.98 -1.06
CA THR A 53 -0.48 0.68 -0.51
C THR A 53 -0.51 -0.41 -1.57
N ALA A 54 -0.42 -0.05 -2.86
CA ALA A 54 -0.37 -1.00 -3.95
C ALA A 54 0.98 -1.74 -4.01
N ASN A 55 0.95 -2.97 -4.52
CA ASN A 55 2.14 -3.77 -4.82
C ASN A 55 2.55 -3.62 -6.30
N SER A 56 2.85 -4.73 -6.99
CA SER A 56 3.42 -4.78 -8.34
C SER A 56 2.59 -4.11 -9.44
N ARG A 57 1.27 -3.93 -9.29
CA ARG A 57 0.43 -3.24 -10.30
C ARG A 57 0.92 -1.82 -10.65
N VAL A 58 1.65 -1.17 -9.74
CA VAL A 58 2.22 0.16 -9.96
C VAL A 58 3.24 0.14 -11.11
N VAL A 59 3.86 -1.01 -11.39
CA VAL A 59 4.82 -1.17 -12.47
C VAL A 59 4.14 -0.93 -13.83
N ASP A 60 3.01 -1.57 -14.06
CA ASP A 60 2.23 -1.40 -15.29
C ASP A 60 1.55 -0.03 -15.34
N GLN A 61 1.01 0.43 -14.21
CA GLN A 61 0.25 1.67 -14.17
C GLN A 61 1.15 2.92 -14.23
N LEU A 62 2.36 2.90 -13.67
CA LEU A 62 3.19 4.09 -13.48
C LEU A 62 4.58 3.98 -14.12
N TYR A 63 5.32 2.91 -13.82
CA TYR A 63 6.69 2.76 -14.33
C TYR A 63 6.68 2.61 -15.85
N SER A 64 5.87 1.72 -16.41
CA SER A 64 5.87 1.41 -17.84
C SER A 64 5.59 2.65 -18.72
N PRO A 65 4.63 3.54 -18.40
CA PRO A 65 4.45 4.80 -19.12
C PRO A 65 5.60 5.81 -19.01
N LEU A 66 6.42 5.71 -17.96
CA LEU A 66 7.48 6.68 -17.63
C LEU A 66 8.89 6.15 -17.90
N CYS A 67 9.10 4.85 -18.08
CA CYS A 67 10.43 4.24 -18.14
C CYS A 67 11.30 4.90 -19.22
N SER A 68 10.71 5.22 -20.38
CA SER A 68 11.37 5.90 -21.51
C SER A 68 12.01 7.26 -21.19
N VAL A 69 11.59 7.93 -20.11
CA VAL A 69 12.19 9.20 -19.68
C VAL A 69 13.18 9.06 -18.52
N LEU A 70 13.37 7.84 -18.01
CA LEU A 70 14.36 7.54 -16.98
C LEU A 70 15.73 7.31 -17.62
N ASN A 71 16.80 7.51 -16.85
CA ASN A 71 18.17 7.29 -17.31
C ASN A 71 18.73 5.94 -16.84
N ASN A 72 19.54 5.29 -17.67
CA ASN A 72 20.33 4.11 -17.27
C ASN A 72 21.55 4.49 -16.41
N GLU A 73 22.17 5.65 -16.68
CA GLU A 73 23.47 6.06 -16.11
C GLU A 73 23.38 6.75 -14.75
N CYS A 74 22.46 6.28 -13.90
CA CYS A 74 22.49 6.61 -12.48
C CYS A 74 23.56 5.70 -11.82
N SER A 75 24.83 5.89 -12.18
CA SER A 75 25.93 5.10 -11.63
C SER A 75 26.01 5.27 -10.12
N ASP A 76 26.19 4.16 -9.40
CA ASP A 76 26.29 4.00 -7.94
C ASP A 76 27.47 4.75 -7.26
N SER A 77 27.95 5.85 -7.85
CA SER A 77 29.13 6.60 -7.40
C SER A 77 28.87 7.53 -6.21
N MET A 78 27.78 7.35 -5.45
CA MET A 78 27.59 8.00 -4.14
C MET A 78 28.33 7.26 -3.00
N SER A 79 29.37 6.48 -3.32
CA SER A 79 30.25 5.93 -2.29
C SER A 79 30.96 7.06 -1.55
N PRO A 80 30.84 7.16 -0.21
CA PRO A 80 31.60 8.15 0.54
C PRO A 80 33.07 7.78 0.45
N GLY A 81 33.88 8.69 -0.11
CA GLY A 81 35.31 8.51 -0.25
C GLY A 81 35.97 8.23 1.11
N VAL A 82 36.26 6.95 1.37
CA VAL A 82 37.21 6.53 2.39
C VAL A 82 38.59 6.92 1.87
N ARG A 83 39.04 8.14 2.21
CA ARG A 83 40.45 8.51 2.09
C ARG A 83 41.23 7.77 3.17
N GLY A 84 41.80 6.64 2.80
CA GLY A 84 42.85 5.96 3.55
C GLY A 84 44.03 5.66 2.63
N SER A 85 44.99 6.56 2.52
CA SER A 85 46.41 6.21 2.49
C SER A 85 47.28 7.46 2.58
N GLN A 86 48.22 7.42 3.53
CA GLN A 86 49.30 8.36 3.74
C GLN A 86 50.18 8.45 2.48
N ARG A 87 50.44 9.66 1.98
CA ARG A 87 51.73 10.04 1.42
C ARG A 87 51.96 11.54 1.71
N GLU A 88 52.91 11.81 2.59
CA GLU A 88 53.59 13.10 2.69
C GLU A 88 54.40 13.32 1.41
N GLY A 89 54.33 14.53 0.85
CA GLY A 89 55.11 14.93 -0.32
C GLY A 89 54.42 15.99 -1.17
N ASP A 90 54.60 17.25 -0.74
CA ASP A 90 54.80 18.47 -1.51
C ASP A 90 53.89 18.89 -2.70
N ASN A 91 53.67 20.21 -2.68
CA ASN A 91 53.27 21.15 -3.75
C ASN A 91 51.80 21.50 -3.97
N GLU A 92 51.49 22.69 -3.44
CA GLU A 92 50.65 23.77 -3.94
C GLU A 92 50.03 23.62 -5.33
N GLY A 93 48.71 23.77 -5.38
CA GLY A 93 47.95 23.90 -6.63
C GLY A 93 46.50 23.42 -6.52
N VAL A 94 45.74 23.84 -5.50
CA VAL A 94 44.34 23.44 -5.31
C VAL A 94 43.44 24.16 -6.32
N SER A 95 43.43 23.67 -7.55
CA SER A 95 42.30 23.87 -8.46
C SER A 95 41.16 22.98 -7.99
N ARG A 96 40.10 23.61 -7.45
CA ARG A 96 38.79 22.97 -7.24
C ARG A 96 38.28 22.46 -8.58
N GLY A 97 38.59 21.20 -8.88
CA GLY A 97 37.96 20.46 -9.96
C GLY A 97 36.49 20.29 -9.62
N VAL A 98 35.66 21.21 -10.11
CA VAL A 98 34.22 21.00 -10.25
C VAL A 98 34.10 19.83 -11.22
N SER A 99 33.89 18.62 -10.69
CA SER A 99 33.52 17.48 -11.51
C SER A 99 32.26 17.87 -12.27
N ASN A 100 32.39 18.04 -13.58
CA ASN A 100 31.28 18.35 -14.48
C ASN A 100 30.29 17.20 -14.47
N ASP A 101 29.38 17.21 -13.49
CA ASP A 101 28.24 16.31 -13.34
C ASP A 101 27.12 16.71 -14.34
N ALA A 102 27.54 16.90 -15.59
CA ALA A 102 26.72 17.31 -16.72
C ALA A 102 25.85 16.15 -17.26
N GLY A 103 26.02 14.94 -16.73
CA GLY A 103 25.38 13.71 -17.21
C GLY A 103 23.94 13.49 -16.73
N ARG A 104 23.55 13.93 -15.53
CA ARG A 104 22.16 13.73 -15.05
C ARG A 104 21.19 14.74 -15.65
N ARG A 105 20.62 14.42 -16.81
CA ARG A 105 19.56 15.23 -17.41
C ARG A 105 18.16 14.92 -16.86
N CYS A 106 17.88 13.66 -16.52
CA CYS A 106 16.58 13.23 -15.99
C CYS A 106 16.61 13.05 -14.47
N GLY A 107 15.46 13.26 -13.84
CA GLY A 107 15.26 13.02 -12.41
C GLY A 107 15.06 11.54 -12.08
N GLN A 108 14.99 11.26 -10.78
CA GLN A 108 14.85 9.89 -10.26
C GLN A 108 13.37 9.54 -10.04
N LEU A 109 13.02 8.28 -10.30
CA LEU A 109 11.74 7.69 -9.90
C LEU A 109 12.00 6.63 -8.83
N LEU A 110 11.36 6.78 -7.68
CA LEU A 110 11.33 5.80 -6.61
C LEU A 110 9.90 5.28 -6.41
N LEU A 111 9.78 3.99 -6.11
CA LEU A 111 8.50 3.36 -5.77
C LEU A 111 8.57 2.82 -4.35
N SER A 112 7.82 3.44 -3.45
CA SER A 112 7.58 2.92 -2.11
C SER A 112 6.25 2.20 -2.05
N LEU A 113 6.29 0.87 -2.09
CA LEU A 113 5.12 0.01 -2.21
C LEU A 113 4.68 -0.55 -0.85
N ASN A 114 3.52 -1.19 -0.82
CA ASN A 114 3.03 -1.97 0.33
C ASN A 114 2.98 -1.13 1.63
N THR A 115 2.49 0.10 1.53
CA THR A 115 2.38 1.05 2.66
C THR A 115 3.73 1.47 3.23
N GLY A 116 4.74 1.66 2.38
CA GLY A 116 6.08 2.05 2.82
C GLY A 116 6.88 0.90 3.42
N ALA A 117 6.54 -0.35 3.10
CA ALA A 117 7.32 -1.50 3.54
C ALA A 117 8.53 -1.75 2.64
N VAL A 118 8.48 -1.34 1.37
CA VAL A 118 9.59 -1.52 0.43
C VAL A 118 9.85 -0.24 -0.34
N LEU A 119 11.08 -0.10 -0.83
CA LEU A 119 11.51 1.03 -1.64
C LEU A 119 12.31 0.49 -2.81
N TYR A 120 11.90 0.85 -4.01
CA TYR A 120 12.57 0.52 -5.26
C TYR A 120 13.13 1.78 -5.91
N ASN A 121 14.26 1.62 -6.58
CA ASN A 121 14.84 2.59 -7.49
C ASN A 121 14.53 2.18 -8.92
N CYS A 122 13.94 3.07 -9.71
CA CYS A 122 13.58 2.82 -11.10
C CYS A 122 14.59 3.46 -12.05
N LYS A 123 15.12 2.66 -12.97
CA LYS A 123 15.94 3.04 -14.12
C LYS A 123 15.19 2.66 -15.40
N LEU A 124 15.71 2.98 -16.59
CA LEU A 124 15.01 2.76 -17.86
C LEU A 124 14.63 1.28 -18.12
N HIS A 125 15.48 0.33 -17.70
CA HIS A 125 15.24 -1.12 -17.89
C HIS A 125 15.34 -1.92 -16.59
N ASP A 126 15.24 -1.25 -15.44
CA ASP A 126 15.51 -1.90 -14.15
C ASP A 126 14.68 -1.28 -13.02
N ILE A 127 14.14 -2.15 -12.18
CA ILE A 127 13.46 -1.78 -10.93
C ILE A 127 14.12 -2.61 -9.83
N SER A 128 15.04 -1.99 -9.11
CA SER A 128 15.87 -2.66 -8.12
C SER A 128 15.46 -2.25 -6.71
N PHE A 129 15.47 -3.21 -5.79
CA PHE A 129 15.31 -2.93 -4.36
C PHE A 129 16.34 -1.94 -3.84
N VAL A 130 16.02 -1.29 -2.72
CA VAL A 130 16.98 -0.51 -1.93
C VAL A 130 17.26 -1.30 -0.64
N PRO A 131 18.32 -2.15 -0.58
CA PRO A 131 18.52 -3.07 0.54
C PRO A 131 18.66 -2.36 1.89
N GLY A 132 19.41 -1.25 1.93
CA GLY A 132 19.55 -0.42 3.14
C GLY A 132 18.25 0.24 3.63
N TYR A 133 17.19 0.23 2.80
CA TYR A 133 15.85 0.57 3.24
C TYR A 133 15.18 -0.63 3.90
N VAL A 134 15.18 -1.81 3.30
CA VAL A 134 14.35 -2.91 3.81
C VAL A 134 14.90 -3.59 5.05
N ASP A 135 16.23 -3.66 5.19
CA ASP A 135 16.87 -4.28 6.36
C ASP A 135 17.28 -3.26 7.43
N GLY A 136 17.29 -1.98 7.06
CA GLY A 136 17.77 -0.88 7.89
C GLY A 136 16.92 -0.60 9.13
N LEU A 137 17.46 0.26 9.99
CA LEU A 137 16.75 0.78 11.16
C LEU A 137 15.90 2.02 10.78
N HIS A 138 14.63 2.03 11.17
CA HIS A 138 13.70 3.12 10.87
C HIS A 138 13.10 3.72 12.12
N PRO A 139 13.06 5.05 12.25
CA PRO A 139 12.29 5.69 13.32
C PRO A 139 10.79 5.35 13.17
N ALA A 140 10.17 4.91 14.25
CA ALA A 140 8.74 4.64 14.32
C ALA A 140 7.96 5.95 14.57
N THR A 141 6.67 5.96 14.23
CA THR A 141 5.79 7.08 14.61
C THR A 141 5.57 7.10 16.11
N GLU A 142 5.28 8.28 16.68
CA GLU A 142 4.88 8.40 18.09
C GLU A 142 3.66 7.52 18.43
N GLU A 143 2.69 7.44 17.51
CA GLU A 143 1.54 6.53 17.63
C GLU A 143 1.99 5.07 17.76
N SER A 144 2.91 4.60 16.90
CA SER A 144 3.41 3.23 16.96
C SER A 144 4.19 2.95 18.24
N ILE A 145 4.96 3.93 18.73
CA ILE A 145 5.68 3.85 20.00
C ILE A 145 4.68 3.72 21.16
N ASN A 146 3.60 4.50 21.15
CA ASN A 146 2.57 4.44 22.18
C ASN A 146 1.81 3.12 22.16
N VAL A 147 1.46 2.62 20.96
CA VAL A 147 0.86 1.28 20.79
C VAL A 147 1.81 0.22 21.34
N ALA A 148 3.10 0.25 20.97
CA ALA A 148 4.08 -0.72 21.45
C ALA A 148 4.21 -0.70 22.98
N LYS A 149 4.32 0.50 23.59
CA LYS A 149 4.36 0.67 25.05
C LYS A 149 3.11 0.14 25.74
N SER A 150 1.93 0.50 25.25
CA SER A 150 0.66 0.08 25.86
C SER A 150 0.37 -1.42 25.74
N THR A 151 1.00 -2.10 24.79
CA THR A 151 0.80 -3.53 24.51
C THR A 151 1.98 -4.40 24.97
N GLY A 152 3.05 -3.78 25.48
CA GLY A 152 4.29 -4.48 25.83
C GLY A 152 5.06 -5.02 24.63
N ALA A 153 4.75 -4.57 23.41
CA ALA A 153 5.48 -4.98 22.22
C ALA A 153 6.90 -4.41 22.25
N PRO A 154 7.95 -5.23 22.06
CA PRO A 154 9.31 -4.74 22.13
C PRO A 154 9.62 -3.86 20.91
N MET A 155 10.15 -2.66 21.18
CA MET A 155 10.60 -1.69 20.18
C MET A 155 12.04 -1.29 20.52
N GLU A 156 12.90 -1.23 19.50
CA GLU A 156 14.30 -0.85 19.68
C GLU A 156 14.35 0.65 19.99
N GLU A 157 15.11 1.08 20.99
CA GLU A 157 15.26 2.50 21.29
C GLU A 157 16.71 2.92 21.04
N VAL A 158 16.89 3.91 20.17
CA VAL A 158 18.21 4.40 19.77
C VAL A 158 18.40 5.84 20.22
N LEU A 159 19.57 6.12 20.77
CA LEU A 159 19.99 7.47 21.09
C LEU A 159 20.46 8.15 19.80
N THR A 160 19.85 9.28 19.48
CA THR A 160 20.22 10.09 18.32
C THR A 160 20.40 11.54 18.72
N GLN A 161 21.13 12.29 17.90
CA GLN A 161 21.24 13.74 18.04
C GLN A 161 20.10 14.42 17.28
N ASP A 162 19.53 15.45 17.89
CA ASP A 162 18.58 16.37 17.27
C ASP A 162 18.99 17.81 17.56
N VAL A 163 18.53 18.76 16.76
CA VAL A 163 18.77 20.20 16.96
C VAL A 163 17.48 20.83 17.45
N ASN A 164 17.51 21.41 18.65
CA ASN A 164 16.34 22.06 19.23
C ASN A 164 16.09 23.44 18.59
N ALA A 165 15.04 24.14 19.03
CA ALA A 165 14.68 25.46 18.50
C ALA A 165 15.75 26.55 18.77
N SER A 166 16.63 26.38 19.76
CA SER A 166 17.76 27.29 20.03
C SER A 166 19.01 26.96 19.20
N GLY A 167 18.97 25.91 18.36
CA GLY A 167 20.12 25.48 17.56
C GLY A 167 21.10 24.58 18.31
N GLU A 168 20.82 24.21 19.56
CA GLU A 168 21.66 23.31 20.34
C GLU A 168 21.42 21.86 19.94
N THR A 169 22.50 21.09 19.86
CA THR A 169 22.42 19.65 19.63
C THR A 169 22.10 18.94 20.94
N ILE A 170 20.94 18.29 21.00
CA ILE A 170 20.49 17.49 22.14
C ILE A 170 20.49 16.00 21.78
N THR A 171 20.77 15.14 22.75
CA THR A 171 20.61 13.69 22.60
C THR A 171 19.19 13.31 22.99
N ILE A 172 18.46 12.70 22.07
CA ILE A 172 17.10 12.20 22.28
C ILE A 172 17.04 10.68 22.10
N LYS A 173 16.09 10.03 22.77
CA LYS A 173 15.79 8.62 22.59
C LYS A 173 14.64 8.48 21.61
N VAL A 174 14.85 7.74 20.52
CA VAL A 174 13.85 7.52 19.48
C VAL A 174 13.52 6.04 19.39
N GLY A 175 12.22 5.71 19.40
CA GLY A 175 11.76 4.35 19.14
C GLY A 175 11.90 4.03 17.66
N CYS A 176 12.48 2.87 17.36
CA CYS A 176 12.82 2.42 16.03
C CYS A 176 12.34 0.99 15.77
N VAL A 177 12.14 0.66 14.50
CA VAL A 177 11.89 -0.70 14.02
C VAL A 177 13.01 -1.13 13.09
N ARG A 178 13.50 -2.35 13.27
CA ARG A 178 14.54 -2.95 12.44
C ARG A 178 13.92 -3.75 11.31
N GLY A 179 14.28 -3.37 10.09
CA GLY A 179 13.70 -3.87 8.86
C GLY A 179 12.21 -3.59 8.73
N THR A 180 11.71 -3.56 7.50
CA THR A 180 10.35 -3.08 7.19
C THR A 180 9.33 -4.19 6.93
N CYS A 181 9.79 -5.40 6.64
CA CYS A 181 8.91 -6.55 6.37
C CYS A 181 8.55 -7.33 7.65
N ILE A 182 7.40 -7.99 7.62
CA ILE A 182 6.95 -8.97 8.61
C ILE A 182 7.73 -10.26 8.36
N GLN A 183 8.45 -10.77 9.36
CA GLN A 183 9.29 -11.97 9.21
C GLN A 183 8.80 -13.06 10.14
N ARG A 184 9.38 -13.17 11.34
CA ARG A 184 9.10 -14.22 12.32
C ARG A 184 7.62 -14.28 12.73
N GLU A 185 6.93 -13.16 12.62
CA GLU A 185 5.57 -12.97 13.07
C GLU A 185 4.52 -13.32 11.99
N LEU A 186 4.94 -13.57 10.73
CA LEU A 186 4.04 -13.83 9.60
C LEU A 186 3.14 -15.04 9.84
N ARG A 187 3.70 -16.14 10.37
CA ARG A 187 2.94 -17.37 10.63
C ARG A 187 1.85 -17.17 11.68
N ALA A 188 2.19 -16.47 12.76
CA ALA A 188 1.24 -16.14 13.82
C ALA A 188 0.12 -15.22 13.31
N LEU A 189 0.47 -14.24 12.47
CA LEU A 189 -0.51 -13.36 11.82
C LEU A 189 -1.47 -14.15 10.94
N VAL A 190 -0.96 -15.00 10.04
CA VAL A 190 -1.79 -15.78 9.10
C VAL A 190 -2.74 -16.69 9.86
N HIS A 191 -2.27 -17.44 10.86
CA HIS A 191 -3.15 -18.26 11.70
C HIS A 191 -4.21 -17.44 12.44
N GLY A 192 -3.83 -16.27 12.98
CA GLY A 192 -4.78 -15.35 13.62
C GLY A 192 -5.86 -14.84 12.65
N LEU A 193 -5.53 -14.71 11.36
CA LEU A 193 -6.47 -14.35 10.29
C LEU A 193 -7.34 -15.51 9.85
N GLU A 194 -6.81 -16.73 9.75
CA GLU A 194 -7.59 -17.95 9.48
C GLU A 194 -8.68 -18.12 10.55
N ASP A 195 -8.29 -18.01 11.83
CA ASP A 195 -9.21 -18.10 12.95
C ASP A 195 -10.25 -16.96 12.93
N PHE A 196 -9.84 -15.76 12.50
CA PHE A 196 -10.77 -14.64 12.31
C PHE A 196 -11.81 -14.93 11.22
N TYR A 197 -11.40 -15.39 10.03
CA TYR A 197 -12.33 -15.71 8.95
C TYR A 197 -13.21 -16.91 9.27
N GLN A 198 -12.67 -17.91 9.97
CA GLN A 198 -13.43 -19.05 10.47
C GLN A 198 -14.58 -18.58 11.37
N LEU A 199 -14.29 -17.74 12.37
CA LEU A 199 -15.31 -17.18 13.27
C LEU A 199 -16.32 -16.32 12.52
N LEU A 200 -15.86 -15.45 11.64
CA LEU A 200 -16.72 -14.58 10.83
C LEU A 200 -17.69 -15.39 9.97
N THR A 201 -17.21 -16.44 9.33
CA THR A 201 -18.02 -17.30 8.45
C THR A 201 -19.03 -18.11 9.27
N ILE A 202 -18.64 -18.61 10.44
CA ILE A 202 -19.55 -19.28 11.37
C ILE A 202 -20.66 -18.33 11.84
N ASP A 203 -20.32 -17.10 12.22
CA ASP A 203 -21.31 -16.09 12.62
C ASP A 203 -22.34 -15.81 11.52
N LEU A 204 -21.89 -15.75 10.26
CA LEU A 204 -22.77 -15.58 9.10
C LEU A 204 -23.67 -16.80 8.86
N ILE A 205 -23.13 -18.02 8.94
CA ILE A 205 -23.89 -19.28 8.83
C ILE A 205 -24.97 -19.35 9.91
N CYS A 206 -24.65 -18.92 11.14
CA CYS A 206 -25.56 -18.87 12.28
C CYS A 206 -26.55 -17.69 12.22
N GLY A 207 -26.52 -16.86 11.19
CA GLY A 207 -27.46 -15.74 11.01
C GLY A 207 -27.27 -14.60 12.02
N GLN A 208 -26.06 -14.36 12.52
CA GLN A 208 -25.78 -13.25 13.42
C GLN A 208 -26.08 -11.91 12.73
N LYS A 209 -27.17 -11.24 13.15
CA LYS A 209 -27.69 -10.01 12.52
C LYS A 209 -26.62 -8.94 12.29
N ARG A 210 -25.70 -8.79 13.24
CA ARG A 210 -24.63 -7.80 13.18
C ARG A 210 -23.64 -8.05 12.03
N ALA A 211 -23.28 -9.30 11.79
CA ALA A 211 -22.39 -9.67 10.69
C ALA A 211 -23.07 -9.41 9.34
N GLY A 212 -24.34 -9.81 9.20
CA GLY A 212 -25.14 -9.57 7.99
C GLY A 212 -25.26 -8.08 7.63
N LEU A 213 -25.59 -7.22 8.59
CA LEU A 213 -25.73 -5.78 8.35
C LEU A 213 -24.42 -5.13 7.88
N ALA A 214 -23.27 -5.59 8.38
CA ALA A 214 -21.99 -5.03 7.95
C ALA A 214 -21.59 -5.49 6.54
N PHE A 215 -22.00 -6.71 6.14
CA PHE A 215 -21.76 -7.24 4.80
C PHE A 215 -22.53 -6.49 3.71
N GLU A 216 -23.62 -5.83 4.06
CA GLU A 216 -24.34 -4.96 3.13
C GLU A 216 -23.52 -3.75 2.65
N LYS A 217 -22.45 -3.41 3.37
CA LYS A 217 -21.55 -2.31 3.00
C LYS A 217 -20.37 -2.72 2.12
N LEU A 218 -20.21 -4.02 1.86
CA LEU A 218 -19.19 -4.51 0.92
C LEU A 218 -19.51 -4.05 -0.51
N SER A 219 -18.48 -3.85 -1.32
CA SER A 219 -18.63 -3.65 -2.75
C SER A 219 -19.27 -4.87 -3.42
N ALA A 220 -19.90 -4.66 -4.59
CA ALA A 220 -20.54 -5.73 -5.36
C ALA A 220 -19.60 -6.92 -5.65
N ARG A 221 -18.31 -6.63 -5.90
CA ARG A 221 -17.25 -7.62 -6.10
C ARG A 221 -17.14 -8.56 -4.89
N TYR A 222 -16.92 -8.02 -3.70
CA TYR A 222 -16.77 -8.84 -2.48
C TYR A 222 -18.07 -9.47 -2.02
N LYS A 223 -19.23 -8.84 -2.23
CA LYS A 223 -20.54 -9.48 -2.02
C LYS A 223 -20.68 -10.74 -2.89
N THR A 224 -20.24 -10.67 -4.15
CA THR A 224 -20.28 -11.82 -5.08
C THR A 224 -19.35 -12.93 -4.62
N VAL A 225 -18.12 -12.60 -4.18
CA VAL A 225 -17.17 -13.58 -3.62
C VAL A 225 -17.79 -14.36 -2.46
N TRP A 226 -18.39 -13.65 -1.48
CA TRP A 226 -19.03 -14.31 -0.34
C TRP A 226 -20.23 -15.15 -0.74
N LYS A 227 -21.07 -14.68 -1.66
CA LYS A 227 -22.19 -15.47 -2.19
C LYS A 227 -21.73 -16.76 -2.85
N LEU A 228 -20.64 -16.70 -3.62
CA LEU A 228 -20.04 -17.88 -4.26
C LEU A 228 -19.48 -18.86 -3.23
N LEU A 229 -18.80 -18.37 -2.19
CA LEU A 229 -18.29 -19.22 -1.10
C LEU A 229 -19.44 -19.94 -0.38
N PHE A 230 -20.51 -19.22 -0.01
CA PHE A 230 -21.67 -19.85 0.64
C PHE A 230 -22.40 -20.82 -0.29
N LYS A 231 -22.54 -20.48 -1.58
CA LYS A 231 -23.09 -21.41 -2.58
C LYS A 231 -22.29 -22.70 -2.64
N TYR A 232 -20.95 -22.63 -2.60
CA TYR A 232 -20.10 -23.81 -2.58
C TYR A 232 -20.32 -24.65 -1.31
N ILE A 233 -20.32 -24.02 -0.14
CA ILE A 233 -20.58 -24.69 1.14
C ILE A 233 -21.95 -25.38 1.15
N ASP A 234 -22.99 -24.73 0.60
CA ASP A 234 -24.34 -25.28 0.48
C ASP A 234 -24.37 -26.52 -0.43
N LEU A 235 -23.68 -26.47 -1.57
CA LEU A 235 -23.57 -27.62 -2.50
C LEU A 235 -22.91 -28.83 -1.83
N ARG A 236 -21.83 -28.60 -1.07
CA ARG A 236 -21.15 -29.67 -0.31
C ARG A 236 -22.05 -30.25 0.78
N CYS A 237 -22.78 -29.41 1.50
CA CYS A 237 -23.74 -29.84 2.53
C CYS A 237 -24.84 -30.74 1.94
N ALA A 238 -25.36 -30.37 0.76
CA ALA A 238 -26.39 -31.13 0.07
C ALA A 238 -25.87 -32.46 -0.50
N GLY A 239 -24.64 -32.48 -1.03
CA GLY A 239 -23.98 -33.69 -1.54
C GLY A 239 -23.79 -34.75 -0.45
N ASP A 240 -23.28 -34.36 0.72
CA ASP A 240 -23.08 -35.27 1.85
C ASP A 240 -24.41 -35.81 2.41
N ALA A 241 -25.46 -34.98 2.42
CA ALA A 241 -26.79 -35.41 2.84
C ALA A 241 -27.42 -36.42 1.86
N GLY A 242 -27.16 -36.27 0.56
CA GLY A 242 -27.65 -37.19 -0.48
C GLY A 242 -26.94 -38.55 -0.49
N VAL A 243 -25.64 -38.59 -0.23
CA VAL A 243 -24.87 -39.85 -0.15
C VAL A 243 -25.30 -40.70 1.06
N ALA A 244 -25.71 -40.06 2.16
CA ALA A 244 -26.25 -40.75 3.34
C ALA A 244 -27.64 -41.39 3.12
N ALA A 245 -28.35 -41.00 2.05
CA ALA A 245 -29.71 -41.47 1.74
C ALA A 245 -29.74 -42.54 0.62
N SER A 246 -28.63 -43.24 0.37
CA SER A 246 -28.64 -44.36 -0.58
C SER A 246 -29.53 -45.50 -0.05
N PRO A 247 -30.49 -46.00 -0.83
CA PRO A 247 -31.39 -47.06 -0.41
C PRO A 247 -30.58 -48.37 -0.25
N ALA A 248 -30.63 -48.95 0.94
CA ALA A 248 -30.10 -50.27 1.21
C ALA A 248 -30.79 -51.31 0.29
N ALA A 249 -30.17 -51.58 -0.85
CA ALA A 249 -30.44 -52.78 -1.63
C ALA A 249 -29.82 -53.96 -0.86
N GLY A 250 -30.66 -54.75 -0.20
CA GLY A 250 -30.27 -56.01 0.44
C GLY A 250 -30.38 -56.02 1.96
N VAL A 251 -31.60 -55.83 2.49
CA VAL A 251 -31.90 -56.22 3.88
C VAL A 251 -31.93 -57.74 3.94
N VAL A 252 -30.90 -58.33 4.56
CA VAL A 252 -31.02 -59.62 5.25
C VAL A 252 -31.80 -59.34 6.55
N PRO A 253 -32.96 -59.98 6.79
CA PRO A 253 -33.71 -59.77 8.02
C PRO A 253 -32.96 -60.42 9.19
N GLY A 254 -32.64 -59.68 10.25
CA GLY A 254 -32.33 -60.31 11.54
C GLY A 254 -31.31 -59.66 12.49
N VAL A 255 -30.70 -58.50 12.18
CA VAL A 255 -29.80 -57.85 13.14
C VAL A 255 -30.19 -56.38 13.32
N GLU A 256 -30.85 -56.10 14.46
CA GLU A 256 -31.11 -54.74 14.93
C GLU A 256 -29.80 -54.07 15.35
N VAL A 257 -29.13 -53.41 14.41
CA VAL A 257 -28.07 -52.45 14.75
C VAL A 257 -28.74 -51.12 15.07
N VAL A 258 -29.05 -50.92 16.35
CA VAL A 258 -29.52 -49.65 16.90
C VAL A 258 -28.39 -48.62 16.77
N GLY A 259 -28.50 -47.78 15.75
CA GLY A 259 -27.58 -46.69 15.47
C GLY A 259 -28.25 -45.65 14.59
N GLU A 260 -29.33 -45.04 15.07
CA GLU A 260 -29.98 -43.91 14.42
C GLU A 260 -28.97 -42.75 14.24
N LYS A 261 -28.34 -42.65 13.06
CA LYS A 261 -27.68 -41.41 12.65
C LYS A 261 -28.76 -40.37 12.43
N ARG A 262 -29.02 -39.55 13.45
CA ARG A 262 -29.84 -38.35 13.32
C ARG A 262 -29.32 -37.50 12.15
N PRO A 263 -30.19 -36.92 11.31
CA PRO A 263 -29.77 -35.95 10.31
C PRO A 263 -29.00 -34.83 11.03
N MET A 264 -27.72 -34.67 10.70
CA MET A 264 -26.91 -33.60 11.25
C MET A 264 -27.56 -32.27 10.83
N ASP A 265 -27.79 -31.37 11.76
CA ASP A 265 -28.27 -30.01 11.48
C ASP A 265 -27.37 -29.37 10.42
N ASN A 266 -27.97 -28.88 9.31
CA ASN A 266 -27.25 -28.23 8.21
C ASN A 266 -26.31 -27.12 8.71
N VAL A 267 -26.72 -26.38 9.75
CA VAL A 267 -25.88 -25.33 10.36
C VAL A 267 -24.64 -25.95 10.99
N ALA A 268 -24.81 -27.04 11.74
CA ALA A 268 -23.70 -27.74 12.39
C ALA A 268 -22.72 -28.35 11.38
N TRP A 269 -23.23 -28.97 10.31
CA TRP A 269 -22.40 -29.50 9.22
C TRP A 269 -21.55 -28.39 8.59
N LYS A 270 -22.17 -27.26 8.21
CA LYS A 270 -21.48 -26.13 7.57
C LYS A 270 -20.41 -25.53 8.49
N CYS A 271 -20.71 -25.37 9.77
CA CYS A 271 -19.72 -24.90 10.74
C CYS A 271 -18.54 -25.86 10.85
N ASN A 272 -18.78 -27.17 10.87
CA ASN A 272 -17.72 -28.18 10.91
C ASN A 272 -16.89 -28.19 9.64
N PHE A 273 -17.51 -28.00 8.47
CA PHE A 273 -16.81 -27.83 7.21
C PHE A 273 -15.84 -26.65 7.27
N VAL A 274 -16.30 -25.47 7.69
CA VAL A 274 -15.44 -24.27 7.80
C VAL A 274 -14.29 -24.48 8.80
N ARG A 275 -14.52 -25.17 9.93
CA ARG A 275 -13.46 -25.51 10.89
C ARG A 275 -12.41 -26.45 10.28
N LYS A 276 -12.87 -27.48 9.57
CA LYS A 276 -12.00 -28.47 8.92
C LYS A 276 -11.13 -27.84 7.83
N TYR A 277 -11.70 -26.92 7.05
CA TYR A 277 -11.05 -26.31 5.90
C TYR A 277 -10.65 -24.85 6.13
N LYS A 278 -10.29 -24.44 7.36
CA LYS A 278 -10.00 -23.02 7.66
C LYS A 278 -8.87 -22.41 6.79
N GLN A 279 -7.92 -23.22 6.33
CA GLN A 279 -6.86 -22.80 5.42
C GLN A 279 -7.39 -22.33 4.05
N MET A 280 -8.64 -22.67 3.70
CA MET A 280 -9.26 -22.23 2.45
C MET A 280 -9.27 -20.70 2.30
N PHE A 281 -9.27 -19.94 3.40
CA PHE A 281 -9.23 -18.47 3.32
C PHE A 281 -7.89 -17.96 2.78
N LEU A 282 -6.78 -18.62 3.13
CA LEU A 282 -5.48 -18.32 2.54
C LEU A 282 -5.43 -18.78 1.09
N MET A 283 -5.82 -20.03 0.85
CA MET A 283 -5.75 -20.66 -0.48
C MET A 283 -6.62 -19.92 -1.52
N LEU A 284 -7.86 -19.58 -1.19
CA LEU A 284 -8.76 -18.83 -2.09
C LEU A 284 -8.37 -17.35 -2.24
N GLY A 285 -7.43 -16.84 -1.44
CA GLY A 285 -6.96 -15.45 -1.50
C GLY A 285 -7.73 -14.44 -0.64
N PHE A 286 -8.56 -14.88 0.31
CA PHE A 286 -9.12 -13.97 1.34
C PHE A 286 -8.04 -13.44 2.28
N ILE A 287 -7.01 -14.24 2.54
CA ILE A 287 -5.74 -13.81 3.13
C ILE A 287 -4.74 -13.78 1.99
N ARG A 288 -4.22 -12.60 1.68
CA ARG A 288 -3.26 -12.40 0.60
C ARG A 288 -1.94 -11.94 1.20
N ILE A 289 -0.88 -12.71 0.98
CA ILE A 289 0.48 -12.37 1.40
C ILE A 289 1.15 -11.72 0.21
N GLU A 290 1.49 -10.43 0.33
CA GLU A 290 2.26 -9.74 -0.69
C GLU A 290 3.73 -10.08 -0.50
N GLU A 291 4.42 -10.43 -1.58
CA GLU A 291 5.85 -10.64 -1.60
C GLU A 291 6.57 -9.39 -2.12
N ALA A 292 7.83 -9.25 -1.71
CA ALA A 292 8.75 -8.27 -2.27
C ALA A 292 9.79 -9.02 -3.10
N GLU A 293 9.89 -8.66 -4.38
CA GLU A 293 10.93 -9.18 -5.26
C GLU A 293 12.15 -8.27 -5.17
N GLU A 294 13.36 -8.82 -5.10
CA GLU A 294 14.59 -8.00 -5.10
C GLU A 294 14.75 -7.22 -6.41
N LYS A 295 14.24 -7.80 -7.51
CA LYS A 295 14.24 -7.21 -8.82
C LYS A 295 12.88 -7.47 -9.47
N ILE A 296 12.19 -6.40 -9.82
CA ILE A 296 10.95 -6.52 -10.58
C ILE A 296 11.32 -6.47 -12.05
N ILE A 297 11.03 -7.54 -12.79
CA ILE A 297 11.15 -7.54 -14.24
C ILE A 297 9.84 -6.99 -14.79
N PRO A 298 9.84 -5.80 -15.44
CA PRO A 298 8.64 -5.29 -16.09
C PRO A 298 8.17 -6.34 -17.08
N SER A 299 6.89 -6.71 -17.01
CA SER A 299 6.34 -7.66 -17.96
C SER A 299 6.49 -7.06 -19.36
N GLU A 300 7.34 -7.67 -20.20
CA GLU A 300 7.37 -7.44 -21.65
C GLU A 300 6.07 -7.97 -22.23
N LYS A 301 4.94 -7.35 -21.90
CA LYS A 301 3.71 -7.50 -22.69
C LYS A 301 3.94 -6.73 -23.98
N GLU A 302 4.86 -7.23 -24.80
CA GLU A 302 4.88 -6.94 -26.22
C GLU A 302 3.48 -7.23 -26.74
N GLY A 303 2.89 -6.25 -27.44
CA GLY A 303 1.52 -6.24 -27.89
C GLY A 303 1.17 -7.28 -28.95
N ASN A 304 1.50 -8.55 -28.75
CA ASN A 304 0.94 -9.67 -29.51
C ASN A 304 -0.48 -9.98 -29.03
N VAL A 305 -1.35 -8.97 -29.08
CA VAL A 305 -2.80 -9.13 -29.07
C VAL A 305 -3.16 -9.64 -30.47
N GLY A 306 -3.02 -10.95 -30.71
CA GLY A 306 -3.29 -11.49 -32.04
C GLY A 306 -3.03 -12.96 -32.31
N ASP A 307 -2.54 -13.78 -31.35
CA ASP A 307 -2.37 -15.22 -31.59
C ASP A 307 -3.46 -16.06 -30.88
N PRO A 308 -4.60 -16.33 -31.55
CA PRO A 308 -5.73 -17.07 -30.97
C PRO A 308 -5.42 -18.53 -30.65
N VAL A 309 -4.28 -19.07 -31.11
CA VAL A 309 -3.86 -20.45 -30.84
C VAL A 309 -3.23 -20.57 -29.44
N GLY A 310 -2.64 -19.50 -28.91
CA GLY A 310 -2.10 -19.46 -27.54
C GLY A 310 -3.21 -19.44 -26.47
N GLU A 311 -4.25 -18.62 -26.67
CA GLU A 311 -5.32 -18.43 -25.68
C GLU A 311 -6.10 -19.73 -25.38
N ALA A 312 -6.36 -20.56 -26.39
CA ALA A 312 -7.09 -21.82 -26.20
C ALA A 312 -6.26 -22.90 -25.46
N ARG A 313 -4.94 -22.92 -25.67
CA ARG A 313 -4.03 -23.85 -24.98
C ARG A 313 -3.83 -23.45 -23.51
N ASP A 314 -3.83 -22.14 -23.24
CA ASP A 314 -3.75 -21.59 -21.89
C ASP A 314 -5.05 -21.84 -21.10
N GLU A 315 -6.22 -21.78 -21.75
CA GLU A 315 -7.50 -22.03 -21.08
C GLU A 315 -7.66 -23.48 -20.60
N ALA A 316 -7.29 -24.47 -21.43
CA ALA A 316 -7.38 -25.89 -21.06
C ALA A 316 -6.43 -26.26 -19.92
N THR A 317 -5.19 -25.76 -19.98
CA THR A 317 -4.18 -25.96 -18.93
C THR A 317 -4.64 -25.35 -17.62
N ASN A 318 -5.14 -24.11 -17.66
CA ASN A 318 -5.66 -23.42 -16.49
C ASN A 318 -6.86 -24.14 -15.86
N LYS A 319 -7.76 -24.72 -16.67
CA LYS A 319 -8.90 -25.52 -16.15
C LYS A 319 -8.43 -26.76 -15.38
N GLU A 320 -7.45 -27.48 -15.89
CA GLU A 320 -6.91 -28.67 -15.24
C GLU A 320 -6.13 -28.32 -13.96
N GLU A 321 -5.37 -27.22 -13.97
CA GLU A 321 -4.71 -26.71 -12.75
C GLU A 321 -5.73 -26.35 -11.67
N ILE A 322 -6.79 -25.62 -12.02
CA ILE A 322 -7.88 -25.28 -11.10
C ILE A 322 -8.56 -26.55 -10.57
N ARG A 323 -8.77 -27.56 -11.42
CA ARG A 323 -9.37 -28.83 -11.00
C ARG A 323 -8.50 -29.55 -9.97
N ASN A 324 -7.21 -29.73 -10.27
CA ASN A 324 -6.26 -30.35 -9.35
C ASN A 324 -6.15 -29.58 -8.03
N TYR A 325 -6.17 -28.26 -8.12
CA TYR A 325 -6.16 -27.37 -6.97
C TYR A 325 -7.42 -27.50 -6.10
N THR A 326 -8.60 -27.50 -6.72
CA THR A 326 -9.89 -27.66 -6.03
C THR A 326 -9.97 -29.03 -5.36
N TYR A 327 -9.53 -30.08 -6.05
CA TYR A 327 -9.48 -31.44 -5.51
C TYR A 327 -8.55 -31.53 -4.30
N ALA A 328 -7.35 -30.98 -4.39
CA ALA A 328 -6.40 -31.00 -3.29
C ALA A 328 -6.91 -30.22 -2.06
N LEU A 329 -7.62 -29.11 -2.26
CA LEU A 329 -8.13 -28.26 -1.17
C LEU A 329 -9.37 -28.86 -0.50
N PHE A 330 -10.31 -29.38 -1.27
CA PHE A 330 -11.64 -29.75 -0.77
C PHE A 330 -12.03 -31.22 -0.96
N ASP A 331 -11.20 -32.03 -1.63
CA ASP A 331 -11.55 -33.37 -2.10
C ASP A 331 -12.79 -33.33 -3.01
N ASP A 332 -12.82 -32.33 -3.90
CA ASP A 332 -13.88 -32.06 -4.88
C ASP A 332 -13.27 -31.62 -6.20
N ASP A 333 -13.53 -32.35 -7.27
CA ASP A 333 -13.08 -32.03 -8.62
C ASP A 333 -14.26 -31.82 -9.58
N SER A 334 -15.47 -31.65 -9.05
CA SER A 334 -16.65 -31.42 -9.87
C SER A 334 -16.52 -30.12 -10.66
N ALA A 335 -17.01 -30.10 -11.90
CA ALA A 335 -16.94 -28.94 -12.78
C ALA A 335 -17.52 -27.67 -12.12
N LEU A 336 -18.65 -27.83 -11.40
CA LEU A 336 -19.28 -26.73 -10.68
C LEU A 336 -18.43 -26.19 -9.53
N ALA A 337 -17.73 -27.05 -8.78
CA ALA A 337 -16.80 -26.62 -7.75
C ALA A 337 -15.64 -25.83 -8.37
N CYS A 338 -15.03 -26.38 -9.43
CA CYS A 338 -13.93 -25.74 -10.15
C CYS A 338 -14.33 -24.35 -10.67
N ASP A 339 -15.52 -24.22 -11.28
CA ASP A 339 -16.03 -22.95 -11.79
C ASP A 339 -16.23 -21.91 -10.66
N ILE A 340 -16.77 -22.34 -9.52
CA ILE A 340 -16.98 -21.47 -8.37
C ILE A 340 -15.63 -21.00 -7.80
N ILE A 341 -14.68 -21.93 -7.61
CA ILE A 341 -13.35 -21.61 -7.07
C ILE A 341 -12.57 -20.70 -8.02
N ALA A 342 -12.55 -21.02 -9.32
CA ALA A 342 -11.97 -20.18 -10.37
C ALA A 342 -12.51 -18.74 -10.28
N ARG A 343 -13.84 -18.61 -10.14
CA ARG A 343 -14.49 -17.30 -10.09
C ARG A 343 -14.17 -16.54 -8.80
N ILE A 344 -14.10 -17.22 -7.65
CA ILE A 344 -13.67 -16.60 -6.39
C ILE A 344 -12.24 -16.09 -6.53
N MET A 345 -11.30 -16.92 -6.99
CA MET A 345 -9.89 -16.56 -7.13
C MET A 345 -9.73 -15.38 -8.11
N TYR A 346 -10.38 -15.43 -9.26
CA TYR A 346 -10.42 -14.31 -10.22
C TYR A 346 -10.93 -13.02 -9.57
N LEU A 347 -12.05 -13.09 -8.86
CA LEU A 347 -12.62 -11.94 -8.16
C LEU A 347 -11.77 -11.50 -6.96
N LEU A 348 -10.83 -12.28 -6.45
CA LEU A 348 -9.88 -11.84 -5.43
C LEU A 348 -8.53 -11.42 -6.03
N GLY A 349 -8.34 -11.64 -7.34
CA GLY A 349 -7.04 -11.45 -8.00
C GLY A 349 -5.97 -12.38 -7.41
N ALA A 350 -6.39 -13.58 -7.02
CA ALA A 350 -5.52 -14.63 -6.50
C ALA A 350 -5.10 -15.56 -7.63
N GLU A 351 -3.86 -16.03 -7.58
CA GLU A 351 -3.30 -17.02 -8.49
C GLU A 351 -3.10 -18.34 -7.76
N ILE A 352 -3.06 -19.44 -8.50
CA ILE A 352 -2.66 -20.73 -7.92
C ILE A 352 -1.19 -20.62 -7.54
N PRO A 353 -0.83 -20.85 -6.27
CA PRO A 353 0.55 -20.72 -5.86
C PRO A 353 1.46 -21.73 -6.58
N LYS A 354 2.62 -21.26 -7.03
CA LYS A 354 3.61 -22.11 -7.68
C LYS A 354 4.10 -23.17 -6.70
N GLY A 355 4.10 -24.44 -7.12
CA GLY A 355 4.57 -25.55 -6.30
C GLY A 355 3.62 -25.94 -5.16
N PHE A 356 2.33 -25.61 -5.26
CA PHE A 356 1.33 -26.08 -4.30
C PHE A 356 1.33 -27.60 -4.17
N VAL A 357 1.53 -28.09 -2.93
CA VAL A 357 1.46 -29.51 -2.56
C VAL A 357 0.35 -29.71 -1.55
N ARG A 358 -0.51 -30.71 -1.77
CA ARG A 358 -1.56 -31.11 -0.82
C ARG A 358 -0.95 -31.39 0.56
N ASN A 359 -1.47 -30.76 1.60
CA ASN A 359 -0.98 -30.82 3.00
C ASN A 359 0.43 -30.25 3.24
N GLY A 360 1.02 -29.55 2.27
CA GLY A 360 2.24 -28.78 2.49
C GLY A 360 1.95 -27.57 3.39
N ASP A 361 2.92 -27.21 4.22
CA ASP A 361 2.86 -25.94 4.94
C ASP A 361 3.13 -24.81 3.95
N PHE A 362 2.05 -24.19 3.47
CA PHE A 362 2.07 -23.11 2.50
C PHE A 362 3.02 -21.96 2.87
N LEU A 363 3.18 -21.73 4.18
CA LEU A 363 3.99 -20.63 4.68
C LEU A 363 5.50 -20.90 4.62
N GLN A 364 5.94 -22.12 4.27
CA GLN A 364 7.37 -22.43 4.09
C GLN A 364 8.00 -21.65 2.93
N HIS A 365 7.21 -21.22 1.96
CA HIS A 365 7.69 -20.42 0.83
C HIS A 365 7.90 -18.94 1.20
N TYR A 366 7.38 -18.49 2.33
CA TYR A 366 7.39 -17.09 2.73
C TYR A 366 8.35 -16.83 3.90
N ASN A 367 9.53 -16.29 3.58
CA ASN A 367 10.50 -15.86 4.61
C ASN A 367 10.16 -14.47 5.18
N SER A 368 9.50 -13.64 4.38
CA SER A 368 9.07 -12.31 4.79
C SER A 368 7.91 -11.83 3.94
N ALA A 369 7.07 -10.96 4.50
CA ALA A 369 5.99 -10.30 3.79
C ALA A 369 6.04 -8.80 4.07
N PRO A 370 6.21 -7.91 3.08
CA PRO A 370 6.00 -6.48 3.27
C PRO A 370 4.61 -6.14 3.80
N GLN A 371 3.60 -6.91 3.39
CA GLN A 371 2.20 -6.66 3.74
C GLN A 371 1.38 -7.95 3.65
N VAL A 372 0.37 -8.07 4.51
CA VAL A 372 -0.66 -9.11 4.41
C VAL A 372 -2.02 -8.43 4.34
N LEU A 373 -2.88 -8.84 3.42
CA LEU A 373 -4.22 -8.28 3.25
C LEU A 373 -5.27 -9.31 3.67
N ALA A 374 -6.24 -8.88 4.48
CA ALA A 374 -7.48 -9.61 4.71
C ALA A 374 -8.58 -8.99 3.84
N LEU A 375 -8.92 -9.62 2.71
CA LEU A 375 -9.87 -9.16 1.71
C LEU A 375 -11.32 -9.58 1.98
N GLY A 376 -12.28 -8.74 1.60
CA GLY A 376 -13.71 -9.02 1.78
C GLY A 376 -14.19 -8.80 3.22
N VAL A 377 -13.45 -8.04 4.02
CA VAL A 377 -13.83 -7.65 5.38
C VAL A 377 -14.37 -6.21 5.35
N PRO A 378 -15.63 -5.96 5.74
CA PRO A 378 -16.17 -4.60 5.78
C PRO A 378 -15.48 -3.78 6.86
N ILE A 379 -15.22 -2.49 6.56
CA ILE A 379 -14.56 -1.57 7.50
C ILE A 379 -15.26 -1.50 8.86
N ASP A 380 -16.59 -1.59 8.90
CA ASP A 380 -17.37 -1.58 10.15
C ASP A 380 -17.05 -2.78 11.05
N LEU A 381 -16.87 -3.97 10.47
CA LEU A 381 -16.44 -5.15 11.24
C LEU A 381 -14.99 -5.03 11.65
N SER A 382 -14.14 -4.43 10.80
CA SER A 382 -12.74 -4.21 11.14
C SER A 382 -12.62 -3.40 12.43
N THR A 383 -13.35 -2.28 12.59
CA THR A 383 -13.26 -1.45 13.80
C THR A 383 -13.74 -2.19 15.05
N LEU A 384 -14.72 -3.08 14.91
CA LEU A 384 -15.31 -3.81 16.03
C LEU A 384 -14.48 -5.03 16.46
N CYS A 385 -14.03 -5.81 15.49
CA CYS A 385 -13.29 -7.05 15.71
C CYS A 385 -11.79 -6.77 15.93
N LEU A 386 -11.21 -5.84 15.17
CA LEU A 386 -9.79 -5.52 15.29
C LEU A 386 -9.49 -4.74 16.55
N LYS A 387 -10.34 -3.82 17.03
CA LYS A 387 -10.02 -3.09 18.26
C LYS A 387 -9.78 -4.02 19.46
N ARG A 388 -10.47 -5.17 19.48
CA ARG A 388 -10.23 -6.22 20.49
C ARG A 388 -8.98 -7.05 20.21
N LYS A 389 -8.58 -7.19 18.95
CA LYS A 389 -7.38 -7.91 18.50
C LYS A 389 -6.16 -6.99 18.27
N GLU A 390 -6.27 -5.69 18.47
CA GLU A 390 -5.21 -4.72 18.20
C GLU A 390 -4.03 -4.98 19.13
N GLN A 391 -4.31 -5.28 20.40
CA GLN A 391 -3.31 -5.74 21.36
C GLN A 391 -2.65 -7.06 20.93
N LEU A 392 -3.43 -7.98 20.36
CA LEU A 392 -2.93 -9.26 19.85
C LEU A 392 -2.01 -9.08 18.63
N PHE A 393 -2.37 -8.20 17.70
CA PHE A 393 -1.52 -7.93 16.53
C PHE A 393 -0.27 -7.13 16.92
N ALA A 394 -0.42 -6.14 17.81
CA ALA A 394 0.70 -5.36 18.31
C ALA A 394 1.70 -6.24 19.09
N SER A 395 1.23 -7.23 19.86
CA SER A 395 2.12 -8.14 20.60
C SER A 395 2.98 -9.01 19.67
N ILE A 396 2.49 -9.27 18.45
CA ILE A 396 3.27 -9.88 17.35
C ILE A 396 3.87 -8.82 16.41
N LYS A 397 4.05 -7.57 16.87
CA LYS A 397 4.67 -6.46 16.13
C LYS A 397 4.03 -6.17 14.77
N VAL A 398 2.72 -6.30 14.67
CA VAL A 398 1.95 -6.01 13.46
C VAL A 398 0.92 -4.92 13.76
N SER A 399 0.78 -3.96 12.84
CA SER A 399 -0.29 -2.98 12.82
C SER A 399 -1.34 -3.34 11.78
N ALA A 400 -2.61 -3.15 12.11
CA ALA A 400 -3.74 -3.34 11.21
C ALA A 400 -4.30 -1.99 10.76
N ILE A 401 -4.40 -1.79 9.45
CA ILE A 401 -4.88 -0.57 8.80
C ILE A 401 -6.19 -0.91 8.08
N PRO A 402 -7.33 -0.46 8.59
CA PRO A 402 -8.62 -0.76 7.98
C PRO A 402 -8.81 -0.02 6.66
N GLN A 403 -9.35 -0.71 5.67
CA GLN A 403 -9.71 -0.20 4.35
C GLN A 403 -11.20 -0.51 4.08
N PRO A 404 -11.85 0.13 3.09
CA PRO A 404 -13.30 -0.03 2.88
C PRO A 404 -13.80 -1.48 2.75
N ASN A 405 -13.00 -2.35 2.13
CA ASN A 405 -13.35 -3.76 1.88
C ASN A 405 -12.26 -4.75 2.30
N SER A 406 -11.27 -4.29 3.06
CA SER A 406 -10.10 -5.07 3.41
C SER A 406 -9.44 -4.54 4.66
N ILE A 407 -8.51 -5.30 5.21
CA ILE A 407 -7.62 -4.86 6.28
C ILE A 407 -6.20 -5.14 5.83
N SER A 408 -5.36 -4.10 5.83
CA SER A 408 -3.94 -4.23 5.55
C SER A 408 -3.17 -4.42 6.84
N PHE A 409 -2.33 -5.44 6.89
CA PHE A 409 -1.41 -5.70 7.99
C PHE A 409 0.01 -5.40 7.54
N SER A 410 0.70 -4.56 8.30
CA SER A 410 2.11 -4.19 8.10
C SER A 410 2.86 -4.36 9.42
N LYS A 411 4.19 -4.34 9.37
CA LYS A 411 5.00 -4.32 10.57
C LYS A 411 4.71 -3.06 11.41
N LEU A 412 4.58 -3.22 12.73
CA LEU A 412 4.34 -2.11 13.66
C LEU A 412 5.48 -1.08 13.55
N GLY A 413 5.13 0.18 13.35
CA GLY A 413 6.10 1.27 13.07
C GLY A 413 6.35 1.52 11.59
N VAL A 414 5.86 0.67 10.69
CA VAL A 414 5.96 0.81 9.24
C VAL A 414 4.65 1.34 8.64
N CYS A 415 4.74 2.47 7.95
CA CYS A 415 3.63 3.17 7.30
C CYS A 415 4.14 4.01 6.13
N LYS A 416 3.25 4.71 5.41
CA LYS A 416 3.65 5.54 4.24
C LYS A 416 4.77 6.54 4.57
N SER A 417 4.77 7.11 5.77
CA SER A 417 5.83 8.05 6.17
C SER A 417 7.15 7.39 6.53
N THR A 418 7.26 6.06 6.59
CA THR A 418 8.54 5.38 6.75
C THR A 418 9.49 5.73 5.61
N ALA A 419 9.01 5.76 4.36
CA ALA A 419 9.80 6.22 3.21
C ALA A 419 10.21 7.69 3.34
N VAL A 420 9.27 8.57 3.72
CA VAL A 420 9.56 10.00 3.92
C VAL A 420 10.60 10.20 5.00
N ARG A 421 10.44 9.54 6.16
CA ARG A 421 11.41 9.61 7.26
C ARG A 421 12.77 9.11 6.79
N TYR A 422 12.86 7.93 6.18
CA TYR A 422 14.13 7.41 5.66
C TYR A 422 14.81 8.38 4.68
N LEU A 423 14.06 8.90 3.71
CA LEU A 423 14.61 9.79 2.68
C LEU A 423 15.01 11.16 3.23
N THR A 424 14.44 11.62 4.35
CA THR A 424 14.73 12.94 4.96
C THR A 424 15.60 12.86 6.22
N ASP A 425 15.84 11.66 6.75
CA ASP A 425 16.56 11.44 8.00
C ASP A 425 18.07 11.60 7.82
N THR A 426 18.62 12.63 8.46
CA THR A 426 20.06 12.91 8.53
C THR A 426 20.68 12.50 9.86
N ARG A 427 19.87 11.99 10.81
CA ARG A 427 20.22 11.77 12.22
C ARG A 427 20.83 10.38 12.44
N LEU A 428 20.29 9.35 11.81
CA LEU A 428 20.82 7.98 11.89
C LEU A 428 22.06 7.83 10.98
N LYS A 429 23.24 8.17 11.52
CA LYS A 429 24.52 8.24 10.78
C LYS A 429 25.18 6.89 10.45
N ALA A 430 24.76 5.79 11.08
CA ALA A 430 25.54 4.54 11.09
C ALA A 430 25.70 3.86 9.72
N GLU A 431 24.82 4.15 8.74
CA GLU A 431 24.82 3.49 7.43
C GLU A 431 24.43 4.51 6.34
N ARG A 432 25.33 5.44 6.00
CA ARG A 432 25.14 6.39 4.87
C ARG A 432 25.19 5.74 3.48
N THR A 433 24.99 4.43 3.38
CA THR A 433 24.88 3.73 2.10
C THR A 433 23.44 3.82 1.60
N GLY A 434 23.24 4.25 0.34
CA GLY A 434 21.93 4.29 -0.31
C GLY A 434 21.25 5.67 -0.34
N LEU A 435 19.92 5.68 -0.16
CA LEU A 435 19.05 6.86 -0.38
C LEU A 435 18.65 7.58 0.92
N ARG A 436 19.24 7.23 2.06
CA ARG A 436 18.89 7.86 3.35
C ARG A 436 19.31 9.32 3.37
N GLY A 437 18.40 10.21 3.76
CA GLY A 437 18.68 11.64 3.91
C GLY A 437 18.95 12.40 2.60
N VAL A 438 18.63 11.82 1.43
CA VAL A 438 18.81 12.47 0.11
C VAL A 438 17.78 13.56 -0.18
N VAL A 439 16.68 13.61 0.58
CA VAL A 439 15.60 14.58 0.40
C VAL A 439 15.77 15.74 1.36
N ASN A 440 16.05 16.92 0.80
CA ASN A 440 15.93 18.18 1.51
C ASN A 440 14.44 18.57 1.62
N VAL A 441 13.90 18.62 2.83
CA VAL A 441 12.48 18.96 3.08
C VAL A 441 12.09 20.34 2.54
N ALA A 442 13.02 21.30 2.46
CA ALA A 442 12.77 22.62 1.90
C ALA A 442 12.68 22.63 0.36
N GLN A 443 13.08 21.52 -0.29
CA GLN A 443 12.94 21.30 -1.73
C GLN A 443 12.02 20.11 -2.02
N ALA A 444 11.14 19.75 -1.08
CA ALA A 444 10.22 18.64 -1.23
C ALA A 444 8.77 19.07 -0.97
N VAL A 445 7.84 18.41 -1.64
CA VAL A 445 6.40 18.57 -1.41
C VAL A 445 5.73 17.20 -1.40
N ALA A 446 4.85 16.97 -0.43
CA ALA A 446 4.01 15.79 -0.36
C ALA A 446 2.67 16.01 -1.04
N LEU A 447 2.17 14.99 -1.74
CA LEU A 447 0.93 15.03 -2.52
C LEU A 447 0.03 13.88 -2.08
N GLY A 448 -1.27 14.13 -1.86
CA GLY A 448 -2.23 13.08 -1.50
C GLY A 448 -3.68 13.53 -1.55
N ASP A 449 -4.63 12.61 -1.54
CA ASP A 449 -6.07 12.89 -1.60
C ASP A 449 -6.77 12.69 -0.25
N ASN A 450 -6.16 11.93 0.67
CA ASN A 450 -6.77 11.53 1.94
C ASN A 450 -5.90 11.89 3.16
N PRO A 451 -5.69 13.19 3.46
CA PRO A 451 -4.81 13.65 4.55
C PRO A 451 -5.22 13.21 5.96
N HIS A 452 -6.40 12.61 6.11
CA HIS A 452 -6.99 12.25 7.40
C HIS A 452 -6.97 10.73 7.66
N THR A 453 -6.63 9.89 6.67
CA THR A 453 -6.62 8.42 6.81
C THR A 453 -5.32 7.80 6.31
N ALA A 454 -5.26 7.46 5.02
CA ALA A 454 -4.14 6.73 4.42
C ALA A 454 -2.92 7.61 4.15
N ASP A 455 -3.12 8.92 3.94
CA ASP A 455 -2.03 9.89 3.71
C ASP A 455 -1.74 10.74 4.94
N TYR A 456 -2.43 10.49 6.05
CA TYR A 456 -2.21 11.20 7.31
C TYR A 456 -0.73 11.24 7.67
N GLU A 457 -0.05 10.11 7.51
CA GLU A 457 1.36 9.95 7.76
C GLU A 457 2.24 10.90 6.93
N LEU A 458 1.83 11.25 5.71
CA LEU A 458 2.54 12.21 4.85
C LEU A 458 2.36 13.66 5.34
N THR A 459 1.32 13.94 6.13
CA THR A 459 1.07 15.27 6.74
C THR A 459 1.84 15.49 8.04
N ALA A 460 2.36 14.41 8.65
CA ALA A 460 2.90 14.42 10.01
C ALA A 460 4.22 15.18 10.17
N ASN A 461 4.97 15.41 9.09
CA ASN A 461 6.16 16.25 9.13
C ASN A 461 5.77 17.72 8.90
N PRO A 462 5.83 18.59 9.94
CA PRO A 462 5.37 19.98 9.82
C PRO A 462 6.24 20.84 8.90
N LEU A 463 7.47 20.41 8.60
CA LEU A 463 8.37 21.10 7.66
C LEU A 463 8.06 20.74 6.20
N LEU A 464 7.43 19.58 5.97
CA LEU A 464 7.03 19.14 4.64
C LEU A 464 5.65 19.69 4.30
N LYS A 465 5.55 20.48 3.23
CA LYS A 465 4.26 20.95 2.72
C LYS A 465 3.49 19.76 2.15
N PHE A 466 2.22 19.66 2.50
CA PHE A 466 1.31 18.66 1.95
C PHE A 466 0.23 19.33 1.11
N ILE A 467 0.08 18.90 -0.13
CA ILE A 467 -0.96 19.37 -1.05
C ILE A 467 -2.05 18.31 -1.10
N SER A 468 -3.23 18.67 -0.59
CA SER A 468 -4.41 17.84 -0.56
C SER A 468 -5.27 18.03 -1.80
N PHE A 469 -5.60 16.92 -2.46
CA PHE A 469 -6.52 16.86 -3.60
C PHE A 469 -7.91 16.33 -3.23
N GLU A 470 -8.21 16.19 -1.93
CA GLU A 470 -9.53 15.80 -1.41
C GLU A 470 -10.65 16.67 -2.01
N LYS A 471 -11.75 16.04 -2.46
CA LYS A 471 -12.91 16.78 -3.00
C LYS A 471 -13.42 17.81 -2.00
N ALA A 472 -13.72 19.02 -2.48
CA ALA A 472 -14.22 20.11 -1.66
C ALA A 472 -15.49 19.71 -0.88
N ASP A 473 -16.41 18.98 -1.50
CA ASP A 473 -17.65 18.55 -0.84
C ASP A 473 -17.42 17.47 0.22
N GLN A 474 -16.50 16.53 -0.04
CA GLN A 474 -16.09 15.53 0.95
C GLN A 474 -15.48 16.22 2.18
N ARG A 475 -14.60 17.20 1.95
CA ARG A 475 -14.00 18.02 3.01
C ARG A 475 -15.06 18.80 3.80
N LYS A 476 -15.99 19.48 3.12
CA LYS A 476 -17.09 20.22 3.76
C LYS A 476 -17.95 19.31 4.63
N GLN A 477 -18.36 18.15 4.11
CA GLN A 477 -19.15 17.17 4.86
C GLN A 477 -18.39 16.66 6.10
N ARG A 478 -17.09 16.44 5.98
CA ARG A 478 -16.23 16.01 7.10
C ARG A 478 -16.13 17.10 8.16
N HIS A 479 -15.89 18.35 7.79
CA HIS A 479 -15.87 19.48 8.72
C HIS A 479 -17.21 19.67 9.43
N ALA A 480 -18.34 19.54 8.72
CA ALA A 480 -19.66 19.57 9.33
C ALA A 480 -19.82 18.49 10.42
N LYS A 481 -19.41 17.24 10.14
CA LYS A 481 -19.42 16.16 11.13
C LYS A 481 -18.54 16.44 12.36
N ILE A 482 -17.38 17.06 12.16
CA ILE A 482 -16.47 17.46 13.25
C ILE A 482 -17.15 18.52 14.12
N ASP A 483 -17.78 19.51 13.51
CA ASP A 483 -18.45 20.61 14.21
C ASP A 483 -19.72 20.12 14.93
N ASP A 484 -20.48 19.20 14.34
CA ASP A 484 -21.61 18.51 14.99
C ASP A 484 -21.16 17.74 16.24
N ARG A 485 -20.08 16.96 16.12
CA ARG A 485 -19.53 16.22 17.27
C ARG A 485 -19.07 17.17 18.37
N ARG A 486 -18.44 18.29 18.03
CA ARG A 486 -18.02 19.29 19.02
C ARG A 486 -19.20 19.89 19.76
N ARG A 487 -20.28 20.23 19.05
CA ARG A 487 -21.51 20.75 19.66
C ARG A 487 -22.15 19.74 20.62
N ASN A 488 -22.13 18.46 20.27
CA ASN A 488 -22.75 17.40 21.08
C ASN A 488 -21.88 16.88 22.24
N CYS A 489 -20.58 17.23 22.31
CA CYS A 489 -19.67 16.74 23.35
C CYS A 489 -19.40 17.75 24.49
N VAL A 490 -20.07 18.92 24.52
CA VAL A 490 -19.82 19.99 25.50
C VAL A 490 -20.18 19.60 26.94
N ASP A 491 -21.00 18.57 27.16
CA ASP A 491 -21.45 18.18 28.52
C ASP A 491 -20.57 17.15 29.24
N SER A 492 -19.50 16.65 28.60
CA SER A 492 -18.56 15.73 29.23
C SER A 492 -17.27 16.48 29.54
N GLY A 493 -17.12 17.00 30.76
CA GLY A 493 -16.02 17.85 31.24
C GLY A 493 -14.59 17.27 31.21
N SER A 494 -14.24 16.46 30.21
CA SER A 494 -12.87 16.10 29.92
C SER A 494 -12.16 17.27 29.26
N ASN A 495 -11.32 17.96 30.03
CA ASN A 495 -10.29 18.90 29.56
C ASN A 495 -9.22 18.17 28.72
N GLY A 496 -9.62 17.60 27.57
CA GLY A 496 -8.77 16.79 26.69
C GLY A 496 -8.10 17.63 25.61
N ALA A 497 -7.09 18.41 26.00
CA ALA A 497 -6.19 19.04 25.06
C ALA A 497 -5.41 17.97 24.24
N THR A 498 -5.40 18.19 22.91
CA THR A 498 -4.20 18.11 22.05
C THR A 498 -3.56 16.75 21.72
N SER A 499 -4.32 15.74 21.28
CA SER A 499 -3.79 14.88 20.20
C SER A 499 -4.57 15.14 18.92
N GLN A 500 -3.86 15.44 17.82
CA GLN A 500 -4.45 15.46 16.48
C GLN A 500 -4.90 14.03 16.19
N ALA A 501 -6.14 13.72 16.56
CA ALA A 501 -6.70 12.39 16.37
C ALA A 501 -6.71 12.08 14.86
N ARG A 502 -5.90 11.11 14.45
CA ARG A 502 -5.95 10.47 13.14
C ARG A 502 -7.37 9.98 12.86
N GLY A 503 -7.74 9.91 11.58
CA GLY A 503 -8.96 9.25 11.12
C GLY A 503 -10.01 10.23 10.60
N ALA A 504 -11.22 9.71 10.37
CA ALA A 504 -12.33 10.44 9.73
C ALA A 504 -12.75 11.75 10.43
N LEU A 505 -12.28 11.98 11.66
CA LEU A 505 -12.61 13.15 12.47
C LEU A 505 -11.38 14.03 12.78
N MET A 506 -10.27 13.81 12.07
CA MET A 506 -9.13 14.71 12.12
C MET A 506 -9.54 16.11 11.63
N ASP A 507 -9.32 17.12 12.48
CA ASP A 507 -9.55 18.52 12.14
C ASP A 507 -8.32 19.14 11.46
N ASP A 508 -8.25 18.97 10.15
CA ASP A 508 -7.16 19.50 9.32
C ASP A 508 -7.02 21.02 9.34
N ARG A 509 -8.05 21.77 9.79
CA ARG A 509 -7.98 23.24 9.91
C ARG A 509 -6.88 23.68 10.88
N ARG A 510 -6.41 22.77 11.73
CA ARG A 510 -5.35 22.99 12.73
C ARG A 510 -3.94 22.64 12.21
N VAL A 511 -3.83 22.07 11.01
CA VAL A 511 -2.57 21.58 10.45
C VAL A 511 -2.05 22.60 9.43
N LYS A 512 -1.05 23.40 9.82
CA LYS A 512 -0.60 24.56 9.04
C LYS A 512 0.16 24.22 7.76
N ASN A 513 0.69 22.99 7.64
CA ASN A 513 1.43 22.54 6.46
C ASN A 513 0.53 21.89 5.39
N ILE A 514 -0.78 21.76 5.62
CA ILE A 514 -1.72 21.26 4.61
C ILE A 514 -2.29 22.41 3.78
N HIS A 515 -2.17 22.30 2.46
CA HIS A 515 -2.76 23.21 1.48
C HIS A 515 -3.77 22.43 0.62
N TYR A 516 -4.97 22.98 0.43
CA TYR A 516 -6.03 22.29 -0.31
C TYR A 516 -6.17 22.84 -1.73
N VAL A 517 -6.11 21.95 -2.71
CA VAL A 517 -6.42 22.21 -4.12
C VAL A 517 -7.76 21.59 -4.51
N GLY A 518 -8.01 20.36 -4.04
CA GLY A 518 -9.19 19.56 -4.41
C GLY A 518 -9.14 19.02 -5.84
N GLY A 519 -10.19 18.32 -6.29
CA GLY A 519 -10.32 17.85 -7.68
C GLY A 519 -9.59 16.54 -8.02
N GLU A 520 -9.09 15.79 -7.03
CA GLU A 520 -8.36 14.52 -7.23
C GLU A 520 -7.25 14.67 -8.31
N GLU A 521 -7.17 13.76 -9.28
CA GLU A 521 -6.14 13.76 -10.32
C GLU A 521 -6.17 15.01 -11.23
N ALA A 522 -7.34 15.64 -11.42
CA ALA A 522 -7.45 16.86 -12.21
C ALA A 522 -6.84 18.06 -11.45
N GLY A 523 -7.04 18.11 -10.14
CA GLY A 523 -6.41 19.09 -9.28
C GLY A 523 -4.91 18.89 -9.15
N ALA A 524 -4.45 17.65 -9.07
CA ALA A 524 -3.02 17.32 -9.08
C ALA A 524 -2.36 17.78 -10.39
N ALA A 525 -2.98 17.51 -11.54
CA ALA A 525 -2.50 17.99 -12.83
C ALA A 525 -2.45 19.53 -12.90
N ALA A 526 -3.48 20.21 -12.42
CA ALA A 526 -3.53 21.68 -12.36
C ALA A 526 -2.43 22.25 -11.46
N PHE A 527 -2.23 21.66 -10.28
CA PHE A 527 -1.15 22.02 -9.36
C PHE A 527 0.23 21.84 -9.97
N LEU A 528 0.53 20.68 -10.54
CA LEU A 528 1.83 20.41 -11.14
C LEU A 528 2.12 21.34 -12.33
N ARG A 529 1.10 21.63 -13.15
CA ARG A 529 1.22 22.62 -14.25
C ARG A 529 1.58 24.00 -13.67
N SER A 530 0.78 24.49 -12.73
CA SER A 530 0.98 25.80 -12.09
C SER A 530 2.35 25.91 -11.42
N LEU A 531 2.80 24.87 -10.71
CA LEU A 531 4.11 24.82 -10.07
C LEU A 531 5.24 24.94 -11.09
N MET A 532 5.20 24.15 -12.16
CA MET A 532 6.22 24.18 -13.20
C MET A 532 6.23 25.51 -13.95
N ASP A 533 5.08 26.14 -14.16
CA ASP A 533 4.98 27.42 -14.85
C ASP A 533 5.52 28.57 -13.97
N ILE A 534 5.23 28.58 -12.66
CA ILE A 534 5.79 29.55 -11.71
C ILE A 534 7.31 29.41 -11.60
N LEU A 535 7.81 28.17 -11.58
CA LEU A 535 9.24 27.90 -11.57
C LEU A 535 9.91 28.22 -12.91
N ALA A 536 9.16 28.45 -13.99
CA ALA A 536 9.65 28.59 -15.36
C ALA A 536 10.39 27.34 -15.87
N VAL A 537 9.89 26.15 -15.53
CA VAL A 537 10.41 24.87 -16.02
C VAL A 537 10.18 24.78 -17.53
N PRO A 538 11.17 24.46 -18.37
CA PRO A 538 10.94 24.29 -19.80
C PRO A 538 9.87 23.24 -20.11
N PRO A 539 9.12 23.39 -21.22
CA PRO A 539 8.28 22.29 -21.73
C PRO A 539 9.16 21.08 -22.07
N ALA A 540 8.55 19.89 -22.16
CA ALA A 540 9.27 18.73 -22.65
C ALA A 540 9.79 19.01 -24.07
N PRO A 541 11.08 18.77 -24.36
CA PRO A 541 11.63 19.03 -25.69
C PRO A 541 10.90 18.19 -26.74
N GLY A 542 10.64 18.78 -27.91
CA GLY A 542 10.12 18.03 -29.05
C GLY A 542 11.11 16.94 -29.50
N PRO A 543 10.64 15.92 -30.24
CA PRO A 543 11.52 14.91 -30.83
C PRO A 543 12.61 15.59 -31.68
N GLY A 544 13.86 15.51 -31.24
CA GLY A 544 15.02 16.08 -31.95
C GLY A 544 15.41 17.51 -31.56
N GLU A 545 14.69 18.17 -30.65
CA GLU A 545 15.08 19.49 -30.14
C GLU A 545 16.19 19.40 -29.07
N ARG A 546 17.25 20.18 -29.24
CA ARG A 546 18.28 20.31 -28.19
C ARG A 546 17.77 21.30 -27.12
N PRO A 547 17.92 20.98 -25.81
CA PRO A 547 17.56 21.90 -24.74
C PRO A 547 18.31 23.23 -24.90
N GLN A 548 17.58 24.34 -25.06
CA GLN A 548 18.16 25.67 -25.13
C GLN A 548 18.53 26.15 -23.72
N GLY A 549 19.83 26.15 -23.41
CA GLY A 549 20.38 26.61 -22.13
C GLY A 549 20.06 25.69 -20.95
N CYS A 550 20.96 25.65 -19.97
CA CYS A 550 20.66 25.02 -18.68
C CYS A 550 20.13 26.11 -17.74
N PRO A 551 18.82 26.12 -17.40
CA PRO A 551 18.34 26.98 -16.32
C PRO A 551 19.11 26.66 -15.03
N GLY A 552 19.34 27.69 -14.20
CA GLY A 552 19.92 27.51 -12.87
C GLY A 552 19.16 26.48 -12.03
N VAL A 553 19.82 25.93 -11.01
CA VAL A 553 19.16 25.05 -10.04
C VAL A 553 18.22 25.89 -9.18
N VAL A 554 16.98 25.42 -8.99
CA VAL A 554 15.99 26.11 -8.15
C VAL A 554 16.43 26.01 -6.68
N ASP A 555 16.58 27.15 -6.02
CA ASP A 555 16.92 27.19 -4.60
C ASP A 555 15.71 26.83 -3.71
N PRO A 556 15.95 26.40 -2.44
CA PRO A 556 14.88 25.97 -1.54
C PRO A 556 13.80 27.02 -1.26
N THR A 557 14.16 28.30 -1.17
CA THR A 557 13.21 29.38 -0.85
C THR A 557 12.26 29.59 -2.01
N THR A 558 12.82 29.75 -3.22
CA THR A 558 12.02 29.88 -4.45
C THR A 558 11.08 28.69 -4.64
N PHE A 559 11.56 27.46 -4.40
CA PHE A 559 10.71 26.27 -4.50
C PHE A 559 9.55 26.30 -3.50
N THR A 560 9.82 26.61 -2.24
CA THR A 560 8.81 26.64 -1.17
C THR A 560 7.72 27.68 -1.45
N GLU A 561 8.11 28.88 -1.91
CA GLU A 561 7.17 29.93 -2.28
C GLU A 561 6.31 29.54 -3.49
N ALA A 562 6.94 28.96 -4.52
CA ALA A 562 6.26 28.48 -5.71
C ALA A 562 5.22 27.39 -5.39
N VAL A 563 5.51 26.47 -4.47
CA VAL A 563 4.55 25.44 -4.02
C VAL A 563 3.29 26.08 -3.42
N VAL A 564 3.45 27.07 -2.52
CA VAL A 564 2.30 27.73 -1.88
C VAL A 564 1.49 28.54 -2.89
N GLN A 565 2.16 29.25 -3.79
CA GLN A 565 1.51 30.01 -4.86
C GLN A 565 0.77 29.09 -5.83
N ALA A 566 1.40 27.99 -6.27
CA ALA A 566 0.80 27.01 -7.16
C ALA A 566 -0.47 26.39 -6.57
N ALA A 567 -0.44 26.04 -5.28
CA ALA A 567 -1.60 25.51 -4.57
C ALA A 567 -2.77 26.50 -4.56
N ARG A 568 -2.52 27.78 -4.26
CA ARG A 568 -3.57 28.82 -4.27
C ARG A 568 -4.15 29.03 -5.67
N SER A 569 -3.30 29.19 -6.68
CA SER A 569 -3.75 29.39 -8.07
C SER A 569 -4.60 28.21 -8.56
N SER A 570 -4.21 26.99 -8.23
CA SER A 570 -4.91 25.77 -8.65
C SER A 570 -6.24 25.60 -7.91
N ALA A 571 -6.28 25.87 -6.60
CA ALA A 571 -7.52 25.85 -5.83
C ALA A 571 -8.56 26.83 -6.39
N ASN A 572 -8.13 28.04 -6.78
CA ASN A 572 -9.01 29.02 -7.42
C ASN A 572 -9.57 28.52 -8.75
N SER A 573 -8.73 27.89 -9.58
CA SER A 573 -9.14 27.28 -10.86
C SER A 573 -10.15 26.14 -10.65
N MET A 574 -9.90 25.26 -9.68
CA MET A 574 -10.81 24.13 -9.38
C MET A 574 -12.17 24.60 -8.86
N ASN A 575 -12.20 25.66 -8.05
CA ASN A 575 -13.47 26.24 -7.59
C ASN A 575 -14.28 26.82 -8.77
N GLN A 576 -13.63 27.50 -9.71
CA GLN A 576 -14.31 28.02 -10.91
C GLN A 576 -14.89 26.91 -11.78
N MET A 577 -14.16 25.79 -11.95
CA MET A 577 -14.65 24.65 -12.72
C MET A 577 -15.84 23.95 -12.05
N SER A 578 -15.95 23.98 -10.72
CA SER A 578 -17.10 23.36 -10.02
C SER A 578 -18.42 24.14 -10.15
N HIS A 579 -18.37 25.36 -10.68
CA HIS A 579 -19.55 26.21 -10.92
C HIS A 579 -20.08 26.14 -12.36
N LEU A 580 -19.35 25.48 -13.26
CA LEU A 580 -19.75 25.17 -14.63
C LEU A 580 -20.34 23.77 -14.68
#